data_AF-A0AAN4Y8C7-F1
#
_entry.id   AF-A0AAN4Y8C7-F1
#
_cell.length_a   1.000
_cell.length_b   1.000
_cell.length_c   1.000
_cell.angle_alpha   90.00
_cell.angle_beta   90.00
_cell.angle_gamma   90.00
#
_symmetry.space_group_name_H-M   'P 1'
#
loop_
_entity.id
_entity.type
_entity.pdbx_description
1 polymer ?
#
loop_
_entity_poly.entity_id
_entity_poly.type
_entity_poly.pdbx_seq_one_letter_code
_entity_poly.pdbx_strand_id
1 'polypeptide(L)'
;MMRAKRTNTQPLEDASTAPATFNDGLPLPKLIAFDLDYTLWPFWVDTHVSAPIKPRDNNSRCTDRWNESFAFYPAVSAIIYACKTRSIPLALASRTHTPDLARDMLKALHIIPTFSDNPAAKAKSVRALDYFTYVQIFPANKTQHFSKIHQASGINYEDMLFFDDEARNRNVETELGVTFCLVRDGMTKEEVDRGVWAWRKRNGIKPTAPKEHNGEQAN
;
A
#
# COMPACT_ATOMS: atom_id res chain seq x y z
N MET A 1 -1.98 -28.98 -21.42
CA MET A 1 -0.75 -28.37 -20.84
C MET A 1 -1.00 -28.13 -19.36
N MET A 2 -0.15 -28.64 -18.46
CA MET A 2 -0.22 -28.27 -17.04
C MET A 2 0.25 -26.82 -16.90
N ARG A 3 -0.63 -25.92 -16.43
CA ARG A 3 -0.26 -24.54 -16.09
C ARG A 3 0.74 -24.63 -14.93
N ALA A 4 1.93 -24.05 -15.08
CA ALA A 4 2.89 -23.97 -13.98
C ALA A 4 2.24 -23.21 -12.81
N LYS A 5 2.24 -23.80 -11.61
CA LYS A 5 1.62 -23.19 -10.43
C LYS A 5 2.30 -21.86 -10.12
N ARG A 6 1.53 -20.78 -10.04
CA ARG A 6 2.04 -19.50 -9.52
C ARG A 6 2.15 -19.60 -8.01
N THR A 7 3.38 -19.49 -7.52
CA THR A 7 3.70 -19.43 -6.09
C THR A 7 4.62 -18.24 -5.86
N ASN A 8 4.07 -17.12 -5.40
CA ASN A 8 4.89 -16.08 -4.80
C ASN A 8 5.21 -16.51 -3.37
N THR A 9 6.45 -16.93 -3.12
CA THR A 9 6.94 -17.44 -1.82
C THR A 9 8.01 -16.54 -1.22
N GLN A 10 8.09 -15.28 -1.66
CA GLN A 10 9.04 -14.34 -1.08
C GLN A 10 8.74 -14.19 0.42
N PRO A 11 9.76 -14.29 1.29
CA PRO A 11 9.59 -14.03 2.71
C PRO A 11 9.00 -12.63 2.90
N LEU A 12 8.08 -12.49 3.86
CA LEU A 12 7.56 -11.19 4.23
C LEU A 12 8.67 -10.37 4.90
N GLU A 13 8.70 -9.07 4.62
CA GLU A 13 9.67 -8.18 5.25
C GLU A 13 9.31 -7.93 6.71
N ASP A 14 10.33 -7.60 7.51
CA ASP A 14 10.12 -7.21 8.89
C ASP A 14 9.24 -5.96 8.99
N ALA A 15 8.08 -6.12 9.64
CA ALA A 15 7.10 -5.08 9.88
C ALA A 15 7.46 -4.15 11.05
N SER A 16 8.55 -4.44 11.78
CA SER A 16 9.11 -3.53 12.79
C SER A 16 9.76 -2.28 12.18
N THR A 17 10.14 -2.32 10.91
CA THR A 17 10.80 -1.23 10.20
C THR A 17 9.82 -0.49 9.28
N ALA A 18 9.44 0.72 9.69
CA ALA A 18 8.64 1.64 8.88
C ALA A 18 9.50 2.31 7.78
N PRO A 19 8.89 2.82 6.69
CA PRO A 19 9.57 3.70 5.73
C PRO A 19 10.33 4.84 6.44
N ALA A 20 11.52 5.19 5.96
CA ALA A 20 12.40 6.14 6.65
C ALA A 20 11.74 7.52 6.81
N THR A 21 11.00 7.96 5.79
CA THR A 21 10.29 9.25 5.77
C THR A 21 9.21 9.37 6.83
N PHE A 22 8.74 8.26 7.43
CA PHE A 22 7.75 8.30 8.51
C PHE A 22 8.39 8.65 9.87
N ASN A 23 9.72 8.67 9.96
CA ASN A 23 10.47 8.86 11.21
C ASN A 23 11.36 10.11 11.22
N ASP A 24 11.39 10.88 10.13
CA ASP A 24 12.28 12.04 9.99
C ASP A 24 11.72 13.36 10.57
N GLY A 25 10.48 13.33 11.08
CA GLY A 25 9.82 14.48 11.70
C GLY A 25 9.30 15.53 10.71
N LEU A 26 9.43 15.30 9.40
CA LEU A 26 8.88 16.18 8.37
C LEU A 26 7.41 15.84 8.08
N PRO A 27 6.62 16.79 7.55
CA PRO A 27 5.20 16.53 7.26
C PRO A 27 5.00 15.32 6.33
N LEU A 28 3.88 14.64 6.53
CA LEU A 28 3.44 13.47 5.77
C LEU A 28 2.13 13.77 5.02
N PRO A 29 1.83 13.04 3.92
CA PRO A 29 0.53 13.12 3.26
C PRO A 29 -0.60 12.83 4.26
N LYS A 30 -1.73 13.52 4.11
CA LYS A 30 -2.90 13.30 4.97
C LYS A 30 -3.72 12.08 4.57
N LEU A 31 -3.48 11.52 3.38
CA LEU A 31 -4.07 10.27 2.90
C LEU A 31 -3.10 9.59 1.94
N ILE A 32 -2.96 8.28 2.07
CA ILE A 32 -2.22 7.45 1.11
C ILE A 32 -3.19 6.47 0.44
N ALA A 33 -3.20 6.49 -0.88
CA ALA A 33 -4.02 5.63 -1.73
C ALA A 33 -3.13 4.63 -2.49
N PHE A 34 -3.66 3.43 -2.74
CA PHE A 34 -3.00 2.40 -3.51
C PHE A 34 -3.93 1.85 -4.61
N ASP A 35 -3.37 1.53 -5.77
CA ASP A 35 -3.96 0.51 -6.64
C ASP A 35 -3.83 -0.90 -6.01
N LEU A 36 -4.42 -1.91 -6.64
CA LEU A 36 -4.35 -3.30 -6.19
C LEU A 36 -3.37 -4.13 -7.02
N ASP A 37 -3.68 -4.29 -8.31
CA ASP A 37 -2.99 -5.25 -9.16
C ASP A 37 -1.60 -4.72 -9.50
N TYR A 38 -0.56 -5.54 -9.37
CA TYR A 38 0.85 -5.13 -9.51
C TYR A 38 1.33 -4.00 -8.59
N THR A 39 0.48 -3.54 -7.65
CA THR A 39 0.82 -2.57 -6.62
C THR A 39 0.90 -3.24 -5.25
N LEU A 40 -0.20 -3.80 -4.75
CA LEU A 40 -0.21 -4.54 -3.47
C LEU A 40 0.14 -6.02 -3.66
N TRP A 41 -0.15 -6.59 -4.82
CA TRP A 41 0.16 -7.99 -5.12
C TRP A 41 0.63 -8.17 -6.58
N PRO A 42 1.41 -9.22 -6.92
CA PRO A 42 2.06 -9.35 -8.22
C PRO A 42 1.19 -10.06 -9.28
N PHE A 43 -0.08 -9.68 -9.41
CA PHE A 43 -1.01 -10.28 -10.37
C PHE A 43 -2.23 -9.39 -10.63
N TRP A 44 -2.85 -9.54 -11.81
CA TRP A 44 -4.24 -9.13 -12.05
C TRP A 44 -5.25 -10.11 -11.42
N VAL A 45 -6.10 -9.60 -10.54
CA VAL A 45 -7.13 -10.40 -9.85
C VAL A 45 -8.21 -10.93 -10.79
N ASP A 46 -8.56 -10.20 -11.85
CA ASP A 46 -9.58 -10.60 -12.82
C ASP A 46 -9.11 -11.64 -13.84
N THR A 47 -7.79 -11.80 -13.98
CA THR A 47 -7.18 -12.65 -15.01
C THR A 47 -6.55 -13.91 -14.41
N HIS A 48 -5.95 -13.78 -13.24
CA HIS A 48 -5.10 -14.84 -12.69
C HIS A 48 -5.75 -15.66 -11.59
N VAL A 49 -6.81 -15.15 -10.95
CA VAL A 49 -7.38 -15.73 -9.75
C VAL A 49 -8.71 -16.40 -10.07
N SER A 50 -8.92 -17.64 -9.63
CA SER A 50 -10.19 -18.37 -9.82
C SER A 50 -10.90 -18.69 -8.50
N ALA A 51 -11.96 -17.94 -8.17
CA ALA A 51 -12.78 -18.16 -6.98
C ALA A 51 -13.31 -19.60 -6.84
N PRO A 52 -13.55 -20.14 -5.63
CA PRO A 52 -13.43 -19.46 -4.34
C PRO A 52 -11.98 -19.35 -3.85
N ILE A 53 -11.75 -18.35 -3.00
CA ILE A 53 -10.47 -18.13 -2.32
C ILE A 53 -10.51 -18.70 -0.91
N LYS A 54 -9.43 -19.35 -0.49
CA LYS A 54 -9.28 -19.95 0.83
C LYS A 54 -8.01 -19.43 1.51
N PRO A 55 -8.10 -18.85 2.71
CA PRO A 55 -6.92 -18.46 3.48
C PRO A 55 -5.98 -19.65 3.76
N ARG A 56 -4.69 -19.36 3.83
CA ARG A 56 -3.61 -20.30 4.14
C ARG A 56 -2.55 -19.61 5.00
N ASP A 57 -1.71 -20.40 5.65
CA ASP A 57 -0.52 -19.95 6.37
C ASP A 57 -0.81 -18.75 7.29
N ASN A 58 -1.79 -18.92 8.18
CA ASN A 58 -2.26 -17.87 9.08
C ASN A 58 -2.66 -16.56 8.37
N ASN A 59 -3.32 -16.68 7.22
CA ASN A 59 -3.79 -15.58 6.37
C ASN A 59 -2.68 -14.73 5.72
N SER A 60 -1.42 -15.17 5.77
CA SER A 60 -0.32 -14.53 5.01
C SER A 60 -0.46 -14.75 3.50
N ARG A 61 -1.18 -15.78 3.10
CA ARG A 61 -1.49 -16.09 1.70
C ARG A 61 -2.90 -16.68 1.59
N CYS A 62 -3.36 -16.82 0.36
CA CYS A 62 -4.58 -17.56 0.05
C CYS A 62 -4.40 -18.40 -1.21
N THR A 63 -5.23 -19.42 -1.35
CA THR A 63 -5.28 -20.28 -2.53
C THR A 63 -6.62 -20.23 -3.21
N ASP A 64 -6.61 -20.33 -4.53
CA ASP A 64 -7.82 -20.37 -5.35
C ASP A 64 -8.33 -21.81 -5.57
N ARG A 65 -9.33 -22.00 -6.45
CA ARG A 65 -9.89 -23.35 -6.72
C ARG A 65 -8.89 -24.33 -7.34
N TRP A 66 -7.82 -23.83 -7.96
CA TRP A 66 -6.78 -24.64 -8.60
C TRP A 66 -5.57 -24.85 -7.68
N ASN A 67 -5.67 -24.42 -6.42
CA ASN A 67 -4.57 -24.38 -5.46
C ASN A 67 -3.37 -23.53 -5.95
N GLU A 68 -3.60 -22.52 -6.80
CA GLU A 68 -2.60 -21.48 -7.06
C GLU A 68 -2.50 -20.57 -5.83
N SER A 69 -1.29 -20.10 -5.50
CA SER A 69 -1.00 -19.41 -4.24
C SER A 69 -0.77 -17.92 -4.47
N PHE A 70 -1.49 -17.08 -3.74
CA PHE A 70 -1.52 -15.64 -3.88
C PHE A 70 -1.21 -14.96 -2.55
N ALA A 71 -0.37 -13.94 -2.58
CA ALA A 71 0.06 -13.15 -1.42
C ALA A 71 0.38 -11.71 -1.85
N PHE A 72 0.48 -10.80 -0.88
CA PHE A 72 0.97 -9.45 -1.13
C PHE A 72 2.47 -9.41 -1.48
N TYR A 73 2.96 -8.27 -1.97
CA TYR A 73 4.39 -7.99 -1.97
C TYR A 73 4.96 -7.97 -0.54
N PRO A 74 6.22 -8.37 -0.34
CA PRO A 74 6.84 -8.54 0.99
C PRO A 74 6.68 -7.36 1.96
N ALA A 75 6.86 -6.13 1.47
CA ALA A 75 6.81 -4.92 2.30
C ALA A 75 5.40 -4.44 2.66
N VAL A 76 4.35 -4.93 2.00
CA VAL A 76 2.99 -4.35 2.07
C VAL A 76 2.43 -4.40 3.49
N SER A 77 2.66 -5.49 4.23
CA SER A 77 2.21 -5.59 5.62
C SER A 77 2.86 -4.51 6.50
N ALA A 78 4.17 -4.30 6.35
CA ALA A 78 4.92 -3.29 7.08
C ALA A 78 4.43 -1.87 6.74
N ILE A 79 4.25 -1.58 5.45
CA ILE A 79 3.80 -0.27 4.95
C ILE A 79 2.41 0.09 5.48
N ILE A 80 1.44 -0.82 5.33
CA ILE A 80 0.06 -0.58 5.76
C ILE A 80 -0.01 -0.42 7.28
N TYR A 81 0.75 -1.24 8.02
CA TYR A 81 0.82 -1.12 9.47
C TYR A 81 1.47 0.21 9.90
N ALA A 82 2.55 0.65 9.26
CA ALA A 82 3.20 1.92 9.54
C ALA A 82 2.28 3.12 9.26
N CYS A 83 1.45 3.07 8.22
CA CYS A 83 0.45 4.10 7.96
C CYS A 83 -0.56 4.20 9.10
N LYS A 84 -1.04 3.04 9.61
CA LYS A 84 -1.94 2.98 10.77
C LYS A 84 -1.30 3.57 12.03
N THR A 85 -0.04 3.24 12.35
CA THR A 85 0.63 3.78 13.54
C THR A 85 0.88 5.28 13.45
N ARG A 86 0.94 5.83 12.23
CA ARG A 86 1.00 7.28 11.95
C ARG A 86 -0.36 7.94 11.80
N SER A 87 -1.45 7.21 12.02
CA SER A 87 -2.82 7.71 11.85
C SER A 87 -3.07 8.31 10.46
N ILE A 88 -2.43 7.76 9.42
CA ILE A 88 -2.65 8.14 8.03
C ILE A 88 -3.79 7.27 7.48
N PRO A 89 -4.95 7.85 7.14
CA PRO A 89 -6.04 7.13 6.46
C PRO A 89 -5.56 6.52 5.14
N LEU A 90 -6.02 5.30 4.89
CA LEU A 90 -5.70 4.57 3.67
C LEU A 90 -6.90 4.47 2.74
N ALA A 91 -6.61 4.52 1.44
CA ALA A 91 -7.59 4.33 0.39
C ALA A 91 -7.16 3.27 -0.63
N LEU A 92 -8.15 2.64 -1.26
CA LEU A 92 -7.97 1.81 -2.45
C LEU A 92 -8.64 2.51 -3.63
N ALA A 93 -7.97 2.53 -4.76
CA ALA A 93 -8.53 2.92 -6.04
C ALA A 93 -8.14 1.83 -7.04
N SER A 94 -9.05 0.95 -7.46
CA SER A 94 -8.74 -0.14 -8.40
C SER A 94 -9.80 -0.28 -9.47
N ARG A 95 -9.33 -0.54 -10.69
CA ARG A 95 -10.14 -0.57 -11.92
C ARG A 95 -10.58 -1.97 -12.34
N THR A 96 -10.31 -2.98 -11.51
CA THR A 96 -10.65 -4.37 -11.82
C THR A 96 -12.13 -4.55 -12.13
N HIS A 97 -12.40 -5.44 -13.10
CA HIS A 97 -13.76 -5.87 -13.46
C HIS A 97 -14.34 -6.92 -12.51
N THR A 98 -13.58 -7.40 -11.52
CA THR A 98 -14.04 -8.38 -10.53
C THR A 98 -13.98 -7.80 -9.10
N PRO A 99 -14.74 -6.72 -8.82
CA PRO A 99 -14.63 -6.00 -7.55
C PRO A 99 -14.95 -6.87 -6.32
N ASP A 100 -15.86 -7.83 -6.44
CA ASP A 100 -16.18 -8.75 -5.34
C ASP A 100 -15.04 -9.73 -5.05
N LEU A 101 -14.38 -10.25 -6.10
CA LEU A 101 -13.22 -11.13 -5.94
C LEU A 101 -12.04 -10.37 -5.31
N ALA A 102 -11.80 -9.13 -5.71
CA ALA A 102 -10.80 -8.26 -5.09
C ALA A 102 -11.09 -8.03 -3.60
N ARG A 103 -12.36 -7.80 -3.23
CA ARG A 103 -12.76 -7.68 -1.81
C ARG A 103 -12.57 -8.99 -1.05
N ASP A 104 -12.88 -10.12 -1.66
CA ASP A 104 -12.70 -11.43 -1.03
C ASP A 104 -11.22 -11.77 -0.82
N MET A 105 -10.36 -11.41 -1.78
CA MET A 105 -8.89 -11.44 -1.61
C MET A 105 -8.45 -10.61 -0.40
N LEU A 106 -8.90 -9.35 -0.28
CA LEU A 106 -8.55 -8.45 0.83
C LEU A 106 -9.13 -8.89 2.19
N LYS A 107 -10.22 -9.66 2.21
CA LYS A 107 -10.75 -10.29 3.43
C LYS A 107 -9.96 -11.56 3.81
N ALA A 108 -9.47 -12.30 2.82
CA ALA A 108 -8.72 -13.53 3.03
C ALA A 108 -7.28 -13.26 3.48
N LEU A 109 -6.63 -12.27 2.87
CA LEU A 109 -5.28 -11.83 3.21
C LEU A 109 -5.30 -10.89 4.42
N HIS A 110 -4.39 -11.10 5.35
CA HIS A 110 -4.23 -10.26 6.54
C HIS A 110 -2.94 -9.43 6.48
N ILE A 111 -2.98 -8.27 7.15
CA ILE A 111 -1.78 -7.51 7.52
C ILE A 111 -1.22 -8.12 8.80
N ILE A 112 0.04 -8.52 8.74
CA ILE A 112 0.73 -9.20 9.83
C ILE A 112 1.77 -8.22 10.41
N PRO A 113 1.48 -7.57 11.54
CA PRO A 113 2.32 -6.48 12.09
C PRO A 113 3.66 -6.95 12.66
N THR A 114 3.81 -8.23 13.00
CA THR A 114 5.07 -8.85 13.43
C THR A 114 5.05 -10.32 13.07
N PHE A 115 6.05 -10.80 12.32
CA PHE A 115 6.41 -12.22 12.34
C PHE A 115 7.22 -12.47 13.60
N SER A 116 6.55 -12.75 14.71
CA SER A 116 7.25 -13.38 15.82
C SER A 116 6.71 -14.78 15.98
N ASP A 117 7.60 -15.77 15.96
CA ASP A 117 7.34 -17.12 16.47
C ASP A 117 7.16 -17.14 18.00
N ASN A 118 7.09 -15.95 18.62
CA ASN A 118 6.79 -15.77 20.03
C ASN A 118 5.27 -15.77 20.26
N PRO A 119 4.68 -16.85 20.79
CA PRO A 119 3.24 -16.92 21.09
C PRO A 119 2.76 -15.87 22.11
N ALA A 120 3.66 -15.12 22.77
CA ALA A 120 3.31 -14.03 23.67
C ALA A 120 3.12 -12.66 22.97
N ALA A 121 3.53 -12.50 21.71
CA ALA A 121 3.31 -11.26 20.97
C ALA A 121 1.84 -11.15 20.53
N LYS A 122 1.07 -10.34 21.28
CA LYS A 122 -0.38 -10.16 21.10
C LYS A 122 -0.79 -9.33 19.87
N ALA A 123 0.08 -9.14 18.88
CA ALA A 123 -0.26 -8.37 17.69
C ALA A 123 -1.06 -9.24 16.71
N LYS A 124 -2.39 -9.28 16.91
CA LYS A 124 -3.32 -10.06 16.09
C LYS A 124 -3.27 -9.58 14.64
N SER A 125 -3.12 -10.51 13.69
CA SER A 125 -3.27 -10.18 12.27
C SER A 125 -4.72 -9.75 12.00
N VAL A 126 -4.90 -8.75 11.13
CA VAL A 126 -6.20 -8.17 10.79
C VAL A 126 -6.39 -8.20 9.29
N ARG A 127 -7.61 -8.42 8.82
CA ARG A 127 -7.93 -8.45 7.37
C ARG A 127 -7.41 -7.19 6.71
N ALA A 128 -6.79 -7.32 5.54
CA ALA A 128 -6.24 -6.17 4.83
C ALA A 128 -7.34 -5.14 4.52
N LEU A 129 -8.54 -5.60 4.15
CA LEU A 129 -9.67 -4.72 3.89
C LEU A 129 -9.97 -3.75 5.05
N ASP A 130 -9.81 -4.20 6.30
CA ASP A 130 -10.18 -3.42 7.50
C ASP A 130 -9.20 -2.26 7.79
N TYR A 131 -8.07 -2.18 7.07
CA TYR A 131 -7.14 -1.04 7.16
C TYR A 131 -7.51 0.10 6.20
N PHE A 132 -8.32 -0.15 5.18
CA PHE A 132 -8.65 0.84 4.16
C PHE A 132 -9.99 1.49 4.45
N THR A 133 -9.96 2.76 4.86
CA THR A 133 -11.16 3.55 5.16
C THR A 133 -11.96 3.88 3.90
N TYR A 134 -11.26 4.17 2.79
CA TYR A 134 -11.90 4.62 1.55
C TYR A 134 -11.66 3.62 0.41
N VAL A 135 -12.62 2.71 0.18
CA VAL A 135 -12.46 1.61 -0.79
C VAL A 135 -13.23 1.89 -2.07
N GLN A 136 -12.50 2.25 -3.13
CA GLN A 136 -13.04 2.42 -4.49
C GLN A 136 -12.50 1.30 -5.40
N ILE A 137 -13.31 0.26 -5.63
CA ILE A 137 -12.95 -0.87 -6.51
C ILE A 137 -14.08 -1.03 -7.52
N PHE A 138 -13.91 -0.50 -8.73
CA PHE A 138 -14.85 -0.62 -9.85
C PHE A 138 -14.23 -0.16 -11.19
N PRO A 139 -14.74 -0.62 -12.34
CA PRO A 139 -14.24 -0.18 -13.64
C PRO A 139 -14.60 1.28 -13.95
N ALA A 140 -13.65 2.20 -13.75
CA ALA A 140 -13.75 3.60 -14.13
C ALA A 140 -12.36 4.23 -14.27
N ASN A 141 -12.24 5.50 -14.69
CA ASN A 141 -10.94 6.19 -14.63
C ASN A 141 -10.55 6.50 -13.17
N LYS A 142 -9.25 6.67 -12.87
CA LYS A 142 -8.79 6.94 -11.50
C LYS A 142 -9.26 8.30 -10.98
N THR A 143 -9.51 9.28 -11.85
CA THR A 143 -10.07 10.57 -11.42
C THR A 143 -11.46 10.44 -10.82
N GLN A 144 -12.33 9.55 -11.33
CA GLN A 144 -13.61 9.22 -10.69
C GLN A 144 -13.44 8.55 -9.32
N HIS A 145 -12.44 7.68 -9.15
CA HIS A 145 -12.14 7.06 -7.86
C HIS A 145 -11.72 8.13 -6.85
N PHE A 146 -10.80 9.01 -7.24
CA PHE A 146 -10.31 10.09 -6.39
C PHE A 146 -11.38 11.13 -6.07
N SER A 147 -12.31 11.42 -6.99
CA SER A 147 -13.46 12.26 -6.69
C SER A 147 -14.32 11.69 -5.55
N LYS A 148 -14.58 10.37 -5.55
CA LYS A 148 -15.29 9.71 -4.45
C LYS A 148 -14.48 9.68 -3.16
N ILE A 149 -13.16 9.45 -3.24
CA ILE A 149 -12.27 9.49 -2.06
C ILE A 149 -12.26 10.89 -1.44
N HIS A 150 -12.12 11.94 -2.26
CA HIS A 150 -12.17 13.33 -1.82
C HIS A 150 -13.51 13.66 -1.16
N GLN A 151 -14.63 13.31 -1.80
CA GLN A 151 -15.96 13.53 -1.24
C GLN A 151 -16.16 12.84 0.12
N ALA A 152 -15.68 11.61 0.27
CA ALA A 152 -15.83 10.84 1.50
C ALA A 152 -14.87 11.27 2.62
N SER A 153 -13.66 11.70 2.26
CA SER A 153 -12.60 12.04 3.22
C SER A 153 -12.58 13.51 3.62
N GLY A 154 -13.05 14.40 2.75
CA GLY A 154 -12.88 15.85 2.90
C GLY A 154 -11.42 16.33 2.80
N ILE A 155 -10.47 15.45 2.43
CA ILE A 155 -9.05 15.78 2.31
C ILE A 155 -8.82 16.38 0.92
N ASN A 156 -8.06 17.47 0.84
CA ASN A 156 -7.74 18.08 -0.46
C ASN A 156 -6.83 17.18 -1.30
N TYR A 157 -6.91 17.27 -2.62
CA TYR A 157 -6.12 16.44 -3.51
C TYR A 157 -4.60 16.63 -3.33
N GLU A 158 -4.13 17.86 -3.11
CA GLU A 158 -2.71 18.16 -2.88
C GLU A 158 -2.14 17.52 -1.61
N ASP A 159 -3.01 17.14 -0.66
CA ASP A 159 -2.65 16.43 0.57
C ASP A 159 -2.64 14.89 0.41
N MET A 160 -2.95 14.38 -0.79
CA MET A 160 -2.99 12.95 -1.10
C MET A 160 -1.73 12.48 -1.84
N LEU A 161 -1.33 11.24 -1.55
CA LEU A 161 -0.30 10.50 -2.26
C LEU A 161 -0.88 9.20 -2.80
N PHE A 162 -0.60 8.89 -4.07
CA PHE A 162 -1.15 7.73 -4.76
C PHE A 162 -0.07 6.89 -5.43
N PHE A 163 -0.13 5.59 -5.21
CA PHE A 163 0.76 4.58 -5.81
C PHE A 163 -0.01 3.68 -6.78
N ASP A 164 0.52 3.53 -7.99
CA ASP A 164 -0.09 2.76 -9.08
C ASP A 164 0.99 2.30 -10.06
N ASP A 165 0.84 1.12 -10.66
CA ASP A 165 1.80 0.58 -11.63
C ASP A 165 1.59 1.08 -13.05
N GLU A 166 0.46 1.72 -13.33
CA GLU A 166 0.05 2.04 -14.68
C GLU A 166 0.21 3.53 -14.99
N ALA A 167 1.17 3.87 -15.84
CA ALA A 167 1.51 5.26 -16.15
C ALA A 167 0.33 6.11 -16.66
N ARG A 168 -0.68 5.50 -17.30
CA ARG A 168 -1.87 6.23 -17.77
C ARG A 168 -2.77 6.73 -16.64
N ASN A 169 -2.64 6.19 -15.44
CA ASN A 169 -3.36 6.63 -14.24
C ASN A 169 -2.74 7.90 -13.63
N ARG A 170 -1.61 8.40 -14.16
CA ARG A 170 -0.99 9.69 -13.80
C ARG A 170 -1.94 10.88 -13.97
N ASN A 171 -3.01 10.72 -14.73
CA ASN A 171 -3.95 11.80 -14.97
C ASN A 171 -4.60 12.36 -13.68
N VAL A 172 -4.64 11.59 -12.57
CA VAL A 172 -5.03 12.14 -11.26
C VAL A 172 -4.13 13.25 -10.75
N GLU A 173 -2.84 13.24 -11.11
CA GLU A 173 -1.89 14.29 -10.74
C GLU A 173 -2.10 15.53 -11.59
N THR A 174 -2.26 15.35 -12.91
CA THR A 174 -2.40 16.47 -13.84
C THR A 174 -3.76 17.14 -13.77
N GLU A 175 -4.82 16.38 -13.48
CA GLU A 175 -6.20 16.89 -13.46
C GLU A 175 -6.68 17.31 -12.07
N LEU A 176 -6.25 16.61 -11.00
CA LEU A 176 -6.78 16.85 -9.64
C LEU A 176 -5.74 17.42 -8.67
N GLY A 177 -4.44 17.25 -8.94
CA GLY A 177 -3.36 17.74 -8.07
C GLY A 177 -2.81 16.72 -7.07
N VAL A 178 -3.37 15.50 -7.04
CA VAL A 178 -2.86 14.36 -6.25
C VAL A 178 -1.40 14.09 -6.60
N THR A 179 -0.54 13.77 -5.63
CA THR A 179 0.82 13.33 -5.98
C THR A 179 0.78 11.88 -6.48
N PHE A 180 1.22 11.64 -7.72
CA PHE A 180 1.21 10.31 -8.34
C PHE A 180 2.61 9.67 -8.36
N CYS A 181 2.70 8.43 -7.90
CA CYS A 181 3.92 7.63 -7.91
C CYS A 181 3.74 6.36 -8.73
N LEU A 182 4.45 6.28 -9.85
CA LEU A 182 4.52 5.09 -10.68
C LEU A 182 5.35 4.01 -9.98
N VAL A 183 4.78 2.83 -9.73
CA VAL A 183 5.42 1.70 -9.06
C VAL A 183 5.65 0.57 -10.08
N ARG A 184 6.89 0.19 -10.36
CA ARG A 184 7.15 -0.77 -11.46
C ARG A 184 7.11 -2.23 -11.03
N ASP A 185 7.62 -2.52 -9.84
CA ASP A 185 7.89 -3.88 -9.38
C ASP A 185 7.18 -4.19 -8.05
N GLY A 186 6.03 -3.55 -7.82
CA GLY A 186 5.27 -3.64 -6.58
C GLY A 186 5.76 -2.71 -5.47
N MET A 187 4.94 -2.61 -4.42
CA MET A 187 5.24 -1.73 -3.30
C MET A 187 6.42 -2.23 -2.46
N THR A 188 7.39 -1.34 -2.26
CA THR A 188 8.48 -1.46 -1.28
C THR A 188 8.48 -0.27 -0.33
N LYS A 189 9.29 -0.31 0.74
CA LYS A 189 9.43 0.84 1.67
C LYS A 189 10.10 2.03 0.98
N GLU A 190 11.04 1.76 0.09
CA GLU A 190 11.74 2.76 -0.73
C GLU A 190 10.77 3.46 -1.68
N GLU A 191 9.78 2.73 -2.21
CA GLU A 191 8.71 3.32 -3.01
C GLU A 191 7.87 4.31 -2.20
N VAL A 192 7.56 3.97 -0.93
CA VAL A 192 6.88 4.90 -0.02
C VAL A 192 7.75 6.13 0.23
N ASP A 193 9.03 5.96 0.55
CA ASP A 193 9.95 7.07 0.82
C ASP A 193 10.08 8.00 -0.39
N ARG A 194 10.24 7.42 -1.58
CA ARG A 194 10.26 8.15 -2.85
C ARG A 194 8.98 8.94 -3.06
N GLY A 195 7.83 8.35 -2.78
CA GLY A 195 6.53 9.00 -2.94
C GLY A 195 6.27 10.12 -1.94
N VAL A 196 6.65 9.93 -0.67
CA VAL A 196 6.56 10.98 0.35
C VAL A 196 7.46 12.16 -0.02
N TRP A 197 8.67 11.91 -0.53
CA TRP A 197 9.54 12.99 -1.01
C TRP A 197 8.98 13.72 -2.23
N ALA A 198 8.37 13.01 -3.18
CA ALA A 198 7.68 13.63 -4.32
C ALA A 198 6.54 14.53 -3.85
N TRP A 199 5.75 14.09 -2.87
CA TRP A 199 4.66 14.85 -2.26
C TRP A 199 5.18 16.08 -1.53
N ARG A 200 6.24 15.93 -0.72
CA ARG A 200 6.91 17.04 -0.01
C ARG A 200 7.41 18.11 -0.97
N LYS A 201 8.07 17.70 -2.06
CA LYS A 201 8.57 18.62 -3.09
C LYS A 201 7.45 19.44 -3.70
N ARG A 202 6.30 18.82 -4.00
CA ARG A 202 5.11 19.51 -4.52
C ARG A 202 4.48 20.46 -3.52
N ASN A 203 4.61 20.17 -2.22
CA ASN A 203 4.11 20.99 -1.12
C ASN A 203 5.17 21.97 -0.55
N GLY A 204 6.29 22.19 -1.26
CA GLY A 204 7.32 23.16 -0.86
C GLY A 204 8.14 22.77 0.38
N ILE A 205 8.05 21.52 0.83
CA ILE A 205 8.79 21.00 1.98
C ILE A 205 10.18 20.56 1.53
N LYS A 206 11.21 21.11 2.19
CA LYS A 206 12.62 20.81 1.90
C LYS A 206 13.21 19.86 2.95
N PRO A 207 14.23 19.06 2.60
CA PRO A 207 15.03 18.37 3.60
C PRO A 207 15.63 19.39 4.56
N THR A 208 15.51 19.13 5.86
CA THR A 208 16.28 19.87 6.86
C THR A 208 17.76 19.59 6.64
N ALA A 209 18.56 20.65 6.50
CA ALA A 209 20.02 20.50 6.52
C ALA A 209 20.44 19.81 7.83
N PRO A 210 21.49 18.96 7.81
CA PRO A 210 22.03 18.40 9.05
C PRO A 210 22.36 19.55 10.02
N LYS A 211 21.91 19.46 11.27
CA LYS A 211 22.38 20.37 12.31
C LYS A 211 23.87 20.12 12.50
N GLU A 212 24.72 21.04 12.04
CA GLU A 212 26.12 21.06 12.43
C GLU A 212 26.17 21.16 13.97
N HIS A 213 26.61 20.08 14.62
CA HIS A 213 27.01 20.13 16.01
C HIS A 213 28.30 20.94 16.07
N ASN A 214 28.18 22.25 16.31
CA ASN A 214 29.30 23.04 16.78
C ASN A 214 29.67 22.51 18.17
N GLY A 215 30.66 21.63 18.21
CA GLY A 215 31.33 21.23 19.43
C GLY A 215 32.03 22.46 20.00
N GLU A 216 31.39 23.11 20.97
CA GLU A 216 32.09 23.95 21.94
C GLU A 216 33.02 23.03 22.75
N GLN A 217 34.28 22.96 22.31
CA GLN A 217 35.39 22.62 23.21
C GLN A 217 35.60 23.83 24.11
N ALA A 218 35.09 23.73 25.34
CA ALA A 218 35.46 24.63 26.42
C ALA A 218 36.95 24.40 26.76
N ASN A 219 37.69 25.51 26.80
CA ASN A 219 39.06 25.62 27.30
C ASN A 219 39.20 25.18 28.77
#